data_AF-A0AAW5JZN3-F1
#
_entry.id   AF-A0AAW5JZN3-F1
#
_cell.length_a   1.000
_cell.length_b   1.000
_cell.length_c   1.000
_cell.angle_alpha   90.00
_cell.angle_beta   90.00
_cell.angle_gamma   90.00
#
_symmetry.space_group_name_H-M   'P 1'
#
loop_
_entity.id
_entity.type
_entity.pdbx_description
1 polymer ?
#
loop_
_entity_poly.entity_id
_entity_poly.type
_entity_poly.pdbx_seq_one_letter_code
_entity_poly.pdbx_strand_id
1 'polypeptide(L)'
;MKKPKTPIYNPEDLKALLLGECPYCGGKATVTLNQKKEYTSLRDYPAGFFIYGCDVKCVNGCDLAHFYIPCDGDECLLLNEALDAYRKDWKHMCDMVKNPSPCGICDVKPKWTVTSDSARIKCPKCGRSFQDDYKYYHLGDLILKWEKDQRERSKAKEAEAKLNNWALSE
;
A
#
# COMPACT_ATOMS: atom_id res chain seq x y z
N MET A 1 -18.46 32.53 -7.26
CA MET A 1 -18.93 31.28 -7.91
C MET A 1 -19.24 30.26 -6.82
N LYS A 2 -20.41 29.61 -6.83
CA LYS A 2 -20.69 28.52 -5.87
C LYS A 2 -19.80 27.33 -6.25
N LYS A 3 -18.99 26.79 -5.31
CA LYS A 3 -18.25 25.54 -5.54
C LYS A 3 -19.27 24.45 -5.95
N PRO A 4 -19.00 23.66 -7.01
CA PRO A 4 -19.89 22.58 -7.40
C PRO A 4 -20.10 21.62 -6.23
N LYS A 5 -21.34 21.20 -5.99
CA LYS A 5 -21.64 20.20 -4.95
C LYS A 5 -21.07 18.86 -5.40
N THR A 6 -20.23 18.25 -4.58
CA THR A 6 -19.75 16.89 -4.82
C THR A 6 -20.94 15.91 -4.82
N PRO A 7 -21.12 15.08 -5.86
CA PRO A 7 -22.17 14.07 -5.89
C PRO A 7 -22.01 13.08 -4.74
N ILE A 8 -23.11 12.65 -4.11
CA ILE A 8 -23.08 11.58 -3.09
C ILE A 8 -23.20 10.23 -3.80
N TYR A 9 -22.22 9.36 -3.58
CA TYR A 9 -22.14 8.04 -4.21
C TYR A 9 -22.74 6.95 -3.30
N ASN A 10 -23.22 5.86 -3.90
CA ASN A 10 -23.58 4.65 -3.17
C ASN A 10 -22.29 4.00 -2.63
N PRO A 11 -22.21 3.61 -1.35
CA PRO A 11 -21.02 2.94 -0.81
C PRO A 11 -20.55 1.72 -1.60
N GLU A 12 -21.45 0.97 -2.25
CA GLU A 12 -21.05 -0.17 -3.09
C GLU A 12 -20.26 0.25 -4.33
N ASP A 13 -20.56 1.41 -4.92
CA ASP A 13 -19.84 1.94 -6.10
C ASP A 13 -18.41 2.37 -5.74
N LEU A 14 -18.10 2.49 -4.46
CA LEU A 14 -16.81 2.95 -3.95
C LEU A 14 -15.89 1.80 -3.53
N LYS A 15 -16.35 0.55 -3.63
CA LYS A 15 -15.59 -0.64 -3.26
C LYS A 15 -14.81 -1.20 -4.44
N ALA A 16 -13.68 -1.82 -4.12
CA ALA A 16 -12.85 -2.58 -5.05
C ALA A 16 -12.43 -1.81 -6.33
N LEU A 17 -12.26 -0.48 -6.22
CA LEU A 17 -11.80 0.37 -7.30
C LEU A 17 -10.35 0.01 -7.66
N LEU A 18 -10.06 -0.16 -8.96
CA LEU A 18 -8.72 -0.55 -9.39
C LEU A 18 -7.69 0.53 -9.04
N LEU A 19 -6.70 0.15 -8.23
CA LEU A 19 -5.60 1.00 -7.79
C LEU A 19 -4.33 0.75 -8.60
N GLY A 20 -4.09 -0.49 -9.02
CA GLY A 20 -2.93 -0.86 -9.85
C GLY A 20 -2.43 -2.27 -9.54
N GLU A 21 -1.11 -2.46 -9.63
CA GLU A 21 -0.46 -3.71 -9.25
C GLU A 21 -0.01 -3.70 -7.80
N CYS A 22 -0.05 -4.86 -7.15
CA CYS A 22 0.56 -5.11 -5.86
C CYS A 22 2.09 -5.01 -5.97
N PRO A 23 2.77 -4.23 -5.10
CA PRO A 23 4.22 -4.08 -5.13
C PRO A 23 4.96 -5.39 -4.85
N TYR A 24 4.33 -6.31 -4.13
CA TYR A 24 4.96 -7.55 -3.67
C TYR A 24 4.80 -8.72 -4.64
N CYS A 25 3.57 -8.97 -5.12
CA CYS A 25 3.27 -10.16 -5.93
C CYS A 25 2.88 -9.86 -7.39
N GLY A 26 2.79 -8.58 -7.77
CA GLY A 26 2.34 -8.17 -9.12
C GLY A 26 0.85 -8.41 -9.42
N GLY A 27 0.10 -9.03 -8.51
CA GLY A 27 -1.35 -9.20 -8.64
C GLY A 27 -2.12 -7.88 -8.57
N LYS A 28 -3.41 -7.87 -8.91
CA LYS A 28 -4.23 -6.66 -8.88
C LYS A 28 -4.43 -6.15 -7.44
N ALA A 29 -4.25 -4.85 -7.26
CA ALA A 29 -4.58 -4.10 -6.04
C ALA A 29 -5.81 -3.22 -6.28
N THR A 30 -6.74 -3.26 -5.33
CA THR A 30 -7.98 -2.49 -5.34
C THR A 30 -8.13 -1.69 -4.07
N VAL A 31 -8.87 -0.59 -4.11
CA VAL A 31 -9.12 0.25 -2.94
C VAL A 31 -10.61 0.50 -2.72
N THR A 32 -10.99 0.66 -1.46
CA THR A 32 -12.29 1.19 -1.08
C THR A 32 -12.13 2.64 -0.67
N LEU A 33 -12.77 3.55 -1.40
CA LEU A 33 -12.75 4.98 -1.09
C LEU A 33 -13.86 5.34 -0.11
N ASN A 34 -13.54 6.18 0.87
CA ASN A 34 -14.52 6.68 1.83
C ASN A 34 -14.94 8.10 1.44
N GLN A 35 -16.24 8.27 1.18
CA GLN A 35 -16.81 9.60 0.96
C GLN A 35 -17.32 10.19 2.29
N LYS A 36 -16.87 11.40 2.63
CA LYS A 36 -17.55 12.19 3.66
C LYS A 36 -18.73 12.94 3.05
N LYS A 37 -19.91 12.73 3.63
CA LYS A 37 -21.18 13.31 3.16
C LYS A 37 -21.42 14.72 3.72
N GLU A 38 -20.94 14.99 4.94
CA GLU A 38 -20.89 16.29 5.64
C GLU A 38 -20.07 16.11 6.94
N TYR A 39 -19.38 17.14 7.47
CA TYR A 39 -18.79 17.09 8.81
C TYR A 39 -19.46 18.11 9.72
N THR A 40 -19.69 17.70 10.97
CA THR A 40 -20.43 18.41 12.01
C THR A 40 -19.77 19.72 12.46
N SER A 41 -20.55 20.81 12.46
CA SER A 41 -20.55 22.07 13.25
C SER A 41 -19.25 22.78 13.69
N LEU A 42 -18.04 22.26 13.45
CA LEU A 42 -16.78 22.84 13.93
C LEU A 42 -15.87 23.34 12.81
N ARG A 43 -16.02 22.86 11.56
CA ARG A 43 -15.32 23.37 10.37
C ARG A 43 -16.17 23.13 9.10
N ASP A 44 -16.41 24.17 8.31
CA ASP A 44 -17.14 24.11 7.03
C ASP A 44 -16.28 23.52 5.90
N TYR A 45 -16.08 22.20 5.91
CA TYR A 45 -15.50 21.50 4.75
C TYR A 45 -16.60 20.98 3.82
N PRO A 46 -16.45 21.11 2.49
CA PRO A 46 -17.40 20.56 1.53
C PRO A 46 -17.44 19.02 1.59
N ALA A 47 -18.51 18.39 1.10
CA ALA A 47 -18.55 16.95 0.90
C ALA A 47 -17.44 16.51 -0.10
N GLY A 48 -16.82 15.37 0.11
CA GLY A 48 -15.65 14.95 -0.68
C GLY A 48 -15.02 13.64 -0.26
N PHE A 49 -13.99 13.23 -1.01
CA PHE A 49 -13.21 12.03 -0.73
C PHE A 49 -11.90 12.38 -0.01
N PHE A 50 -11.50 11.50 0.91
CA PHE A 50 -10.21 11.55 1.59
C PHE A 50 -9.44 10.27 1.25
N ILE A 51 -8.18 10.43 0.92
CA ILE A 51 -7.28 9.33 0.52
C ILE A 51 -6.57 8.68 1.73
N TYR A 52 -6.76 9.21 2.94
CA TYR A 52 -6.23 8.63 4.18
C TYR A 52 -7.08 7.46 4.69
N GLY A 53 -6.41 6.40 5.14
CA GLY A 53 -7.06 5.25 5.82
C GLY A 53 -8.00 4.43 4.93
N CYS A 54 -7.82 4.49 3.61
CA CYS A 54 -8.59 3.68 2.69
C CYS A 54 -8.16 2.20 2.74
N ASP A 55 -9.12 1.31 2.57
CA ASP A 55 -8.89 -0.14 2.62
C ASP A 55 -8.36 -0.64 1.27
N VAL A 56 -7.09 -1.01 1.23
CA VAL A 56 -6.41 -1.55 0.03
C VAL A 56 -6.30 -3.06 0.14
N LYS A 57 -6.70 -3.76 -0.93
CA LYS A 57 -6.70 -5.23 -1.01
C LYS A 57 -5.95 -5.71 -2.23
N CYS A 58 -5.21 -6.81 -2.05
CA CYS A 58 -4.59 -7.57 -3.11
C CYS A 58 -5.44 -8.80 -3.42
N VAL A 59 -5.64 -9.13 -4.70
CA VAL A 59 -6.34 -10.35 -5.13
C VAL A 59 -5.69 -11.64 -4.60
N ASN A 60 -4.37 -11.63 -4.41
CA ASN A 60 -3.61 -12.75 -3.84
C ASN A 60 -3.52 -12.68 -2.30
N GLY A 61 -4.23 -11.73 -1.69
CA GLY A 61 -4.34 -11.56 -0.25
C GLY A 61 -3.09 -11.02 0.45
N CYS A 62 -2.16 -10.36 -0.24
CA CYS A 62 -1.05 -9.67 0.43
C CYS A 62 -1.58 -8.61 1.42
N ASP A 63 -0.93 -8.47 2.59
CA ASP A 63 -1.23 -7.36 3.50
C ASP A 63 -0.75 -6.04 2.89
N LEU A 64 -1.70 -5.23 2.44
CA LEU A 64 -1.48 -3.90 1.88
C LEU A 64 -2.03 -2.79 2.80
N ALA A 65 -2.67 -3.15 3.92
CA ALA A 65 -3.35 -2.18 4.79
C ALA A 65 -2.37 -1.18 5.44
N HIS A 66 -1.10 -1.54 5.50
CA HIS A 66 -0.04 -0.74 6.11
C HIS A 66 0.80 -0.01 5.05
N PHE A 67 0.55 -0.23 3.76
CA PHE A 67 1.36 0.37 2.71
C PHE A 67 1.17 1.89 2.73
N TYR A 68 2.18 2.58 3.26
CA TYR A 68 2.15 4.02 3.47
C TYR A 68 2.07 4.71 2.11
N ILE A 69 1.08 5.57 1.96
CA ILE A 69 0.91 6.39 0.78
C ILE A 69 0.95 7.83 1.29
N PRO A 70 2.04 8.58 1.05
CA PRO A 70 2.13 9.97 1.46
C PRO A 70 1.09 10.76 0.67
N CYS A 71 -0.02 11.07 1.31
CA CYS A 71 -1.05 11.92 0.73
C CYS A 71 -0.79 13.36 1.17
N ASP A 72 -0.01 14.09 0.39
CA ASP A 72 0.15 15.53 0.54
C ASP A 72 -1.06 16.21 -0.10
N GLY A 73 -2.14 16.40 0.66
CA GLY A 73 -3.30 17.11 0.13
C GLY A 73 -4.44 17.23 1.13
N ASP A 74 -4.65 18.45 1.62
CA ASP A 74 -5.95 18.86 2.12
C ASP A 74 -6.93 19.06 0.95
N GLU A 75 -8.20 18.77 1.25
CA GLU A 75 -9.43 19.16 0.55
C GLU A 75 -10.07 18.16 -0.43
N CYS A 76 -11.14 17.52 0.07
CA CYS A 76 -12.40 17.18 -0.60
C CYS A 76 -12.39 17.14 -2.13
N LEU A 77 -11.75 16.10 -2.68
CA LEU A 77 -11.68 15.85 -4.11
C LEU A 77 -12.99 15.25 -4.65
N LEU A 78 -13.21 15.36 -5.97
CA LEU A 78 -14.18 14.53 -6.68
C LEU A 78 -13.67 13.09 -6.76
N LEU A 79 -14.56 12.12 -7.03
CA LEU A 79 -14.23 10.69 -7.05
C LEU A 79 -13.03 10.37 -7.95
N ASN A 80 -13.04 10.84 -9.20
CA ASN A 80 -11.98 10.54 -10.16
C ASN A 80 -10.67 11.22 -9.77
N GLU A 81 -10.71 12.46 -9.28
CA GLU A 81 -9.52 13.18 -8.81
C GLU A 81 -8.88 12.46 -7.61
N ALA A 82 -9.70 12.00 -6.66
CA ALA A 82 -9.24 11.23 -5.51
C ALA A 82 -8.61 9.91 -5.95
N LEU A 83 -9.27 9.18 -6.86
CA LEU A 83 -8.79 7.90 -7.34
C LEU A 83 -7.49 8.05 -8.15
N ASP A 84 -7.37 9.08 -8.99
CA ASP A 84 -6.18 9.32 -9.80
C ASP A 84 -4.99 9.81 -8.95
N ALA A 85 -5.23 10.67 -7.97
CA ALA A 85 -4.22 11.03 -6.97
C ALA A 85 -3.72 9.78 -6.25
N TYR A 86 -4.64 8.92 -5.81
CA TYR A 86 -4.28 7.71 -5.10
C TYR A 86 -3.49 6.73 -5.96
N ARG A 87 -3.89 6.54 -7.23
CA ARG A 87 -3.14 5.72 -8.19
C ARG A 87 -1.74 6.24 -8.43
N LYS A 88 -1.57 7.56 -8.52
CA LYS A 88 -0.27 8.20 -8.71
C LYS A 88 0.66 7.90 -7.53
N ASP A 89 0.18 8.11 -6.31
CA ASP A 89 0.99 7.88 -5.11
C ASP A 89 1.25 6.38 -4.89
N TRP A 90 0.25 5.53 -5.13
CA TRP A 90 0.40 4.08 -5.13
C TRP A 90 1.49 3.62 -6.11
N LYS A 91 1.42 4.11 -7.36
CA LYS A 91 2.42 3.79 -8.39
C LYS A 91 3.81 4.26 -7.97
N HIS A 92 3.93 5.48 -7.45
CA HIS A 92 5.21 6.01 -6.99
C HIS A 92 5.84 5.12 -5.92
N MET A 93 5.06 4.73 -4.91
CA MET A 93 5.53 3.86 -3.84
C MET A 93 5.87 2.44 -4.34
N CYS A 94 5.07 1.89 -5.24
CA CYS A 94 5.37 0.61 -5.90
C CYS A 94 6.68 0.67 -6.69
N ASP A 95 6.88 1.74 -7.45
CA ASP A 95 8.08 1.96 -8.24
C ASP A 95 9.31 2.11 -7.33
N MET A 96 9.19 2.76 -6.16
CA MET A 96 10.29 2.84 -5.19
C MET A 96 10.69 1.47 -4.61
N VAL A 97 9.72 0.59 -4.34
CA VAL A 97 10.00 -0.77 -3.85
C VAL A 97 10.75 -1.59 -4.91
N LYS A 98 10.25 -1.58 -6.15
CA LYS A 98 10.78 -2.38 -7.27
C LYS A 98 12.07 -1.77 -7.87
N ASN A 99 12.19 -0.45 -7.86
CA ASN A 99 13.24 0.31 -8.53
C ASN A 99 13.68 1.52 -7.68
N PRO A 100 14.43 1.28 -6.59
CA PRO A 100 14.90 2.36 -5.73
C PRO A 100 15.83 3.31 -6.48
N SER A 101 15.79 4.58 -6.08
CA SER A 101 16.63 5.63 -6.66
C SER A 101 18.12 5.29 -6.52
N PRO A 102 18.98 5.68 -7.49
CA PRO A 102 20.42 5.50 -7.39
C PRO A 102 21.01 6.12 -6.12
N CYS A 103 22.11 5.54 -5.63
CA CYS A 103 22.84 6.11 -4.51
C CYS A 103 23.45 7.45 -4.90
N GLY A 104 22.99 8.57 -4.33
CA GLY A 104 23.51 9.91 -4.65
C GLY A 104 24.98 10.20 -4.27
N ILE A 105 25.78 9.18 -3.93
CA ILE A 105 27.24 9.30 -3.76
C ILE A 105 27.99 8.62 -4.92
N CYS A 106 27.53 7.45 -5.36
CA CYS A 106 28.28 6.61 -6.30
C CYS A 106 27.43 6.10 -7.47
N ASP A 107 26.18 6.57 -7.57
CA ASP A 107 25.15 6.28 -8.59
C ASP A 107 24.81 4.81 -8.81
N VAL A 108 25.33 3.92 -7.97
CA VAL A 108 24.98 2.50 -7.99
C VAL A 108 23.59 2.32 -7.39
N LYS A 109 22.78 1.49 -8.06
CA LYS A 109 21.43 1.13 -7.61
C LYS A 109 21.49 0.40 -6.26
N PRO A 110 20.86 0.93 -5.20
CA PRO A 110 20.77 0.27 -3.90
C PRO A 110 19.99 -1.04 -4.00
N LYS A 111 20.25 -1.95 -3.06
CA LYS A 111 19.56 -3.24 -2.96
C LYS A 111 18.90 -3.39 -1.61
N TRP A 112 17.74 -4.03 -1.60
CA TRP A 112 17.11 -4.51 -0.38
C TRP A 112 17.93 -5.67 0.18
N THR A 113 18.11 -5.67 1.50
CA THR A 113 18.63 -6.77 2.30
C THR A 113 17.56 -7.11 3.32
N VAL A 114 17.05 -8.33 3.24
CA VAL A 114 15.95 -8.83 4.07
C VAL A 114 16.47 -9.97 4.94
N THR A 115 16.23 -9.87 6.24
CA THR A 115 16.51 -10.89 7.25
C THR A 115 15.22 -11.23 8.00
N SER A 116 15.27 -12.15 8.98
CA SER A 116 14.14 -12.45 9.88
C SER A 116 13.59 -11.22 10.61
N ASP A 117 14.47 -10.24 10.89
CA ASP A 117 14.20 -9.16 11.83
C ASP A 117 14.29 -7.76 11.20
N SER A 118 14.71 -7.67 9.94
CA SER A 118 14.85 -6.39 9.25
C SER A 118 14.71 -6.52 7.75
N ALA A 119 14.10 -5.53 7.10
CA ALA A 119 14.28 -5.30 5.67
C ALA A 119 14.80 -3.87 5.50
N ARG A 120 15.99 -3.74 4.91
CA ARG A 120 16.74 -2.49 4.83
C ARG A 120 17.33 -2.33 3.44
N ILE A 121 17.36 -1.10 2.94
CA ILE A 121 17.99 -0.79 1.66
C ILE A 121 19.40 -0.23 1.87
N LYS A 122 20.38 -0.76 1.13
CA LYS A 122 21.79 -0.35 1.22
C LYS A 122 22.43 -0.25 -0.14
N CYS A 123 23.37 0.69 -0.30
CA CYS A 123 24.22 0.75 -1.48
C CYS A 123 25.29 -0.35 -1.39
N PRO A 124 25.39 -1.26 -2.37
CA PRO A 124 26.37 -2.35 -2.32
C PRO A 124 27.82 -1.87 -2.53
N LYS A 125 28.04 -0.68 -3.12
CA LYS A 125 29.38 -0.16 -3.41
C LYS A 125 29.97 0.66 -2.25
N CYS A 126 29.20 1.61 -1.70
CA CYS A 126 29.70 2.51 -0.65
C CYS A 126 29.15 2.19 0.74
N GLY A 127 28.30 1.18 0.88
CA GLY A 127 27.73 0.76 2.17
C GLY A 127 26.70 1.72 2.77
N ARG A 128 26.40 2.86 2.11
CA ARG A 128 25.41 3.83 2.57
C ARG A 128 24.08 3.14 2.86
N SER A 129 23.64 3.27 4.10
CA SER A 129 22.30 2.90 4.55
C SER A 129 21.35 4.06 4.25
N PHE A 130 20.12 3.74 3.86
CA PHE A 130 19.07 4.75 3.69
C PHE A 130 18.05 4.66 4.84
N GLN A 131 18.48 4.17 6.00
CA GLN A 131 17.64 4.05 7.20
C GLN A 131 17.14 5.39 7.73
N ASP A 132 17.92 6.46 7.54
CA ASP A 132 17.53 7.82 7.97
C ASP A 132 16.57 8.49 6.98
N ASP A 133 16.38 7.90 5.78
CA ASP A 133 15.32 8.31 4.88
C ASP A 133 14.03 7.64 5.32
N TYR A 134 13.18 8.43 5.98
CA TYR A 134 11.90 8.01 6.55
C TYR A 134 11.06 7.18 5.56
N LYS A 135 11.12 7.50 4.26
CA LYS A 135 10.37 6.76 3.22
C LYS A 135 10.86 5.32 3.09
N TYR A 136 12.18 5.13 2.99
CA TYR A 136 12.77 3.79 2.89
C TYR A 136 12.70 3.00 4.19
N TYR A 137 12.74 3.68 5.34
CA TYR A 137 12.55 3.07 6.64
C TYR A 137 11.17 2.39 6.74
N HIS A 138 10.10 3.15 6.46
CA HIS A 138 8.73 2.62 6.49
C HIS A 138 8.50 1.51 5.47
N LEU A 139 9.01 1.68 4.24
CA LEU A 139 8.95 0.62 3.22
C LEU A 139 9.63 -0.67 3.69
N GLY A 140 10.75 -0.56 4.40
CA GLY A 140 11.43 -1.71 5.00
C GLY A 140 10.54 -2.46 5.99
N ASP A 141 9.93 -1.77 6.94
CA ASP A 141 9.07 -2.42 7.94
C ASP A 141 7.86 -3.13 7.30
N LEU A 142 7.35 -2.59 6.19
CA LEU A 142 6.27 -3.20 5.41
C LEU A 142 6.70 -4.46 4.66
N ILE A 143 7.87 -4.43 4.01
CA ILE A 143 8.45 -5.61 3.36
C ILE A 143 8.68 -6.72 4.40
N LEU A 144 9.19 -6.37 5.59
CA LEU A 144 9.42 -7.33 6.66
C LEU A 144 8.11 -7.97 7.14
N LYS A 145 7.05 -7.17 7.29
CA LYS A 145 5.73 -7.68 7.67
C LYS A 145 5.19 -8.64 6.61
N TRP A 146 5.26 -8.25 5.33
CA TRP A 146 4.83 -9.10 4.23
C TRP A 146 5.57 -10.45 4.19
N GLU A 147 6.89 -10.45 4.37
CA GLU A 147 7.70 -11.67 4.44
C GLU A 147 7.28 -12.60 5.58
N LYS A 148 6.99 -12.05 6.76
CA LYS A 148 6.48 -12.83 7.89
C LYS A 148 5.11 -13.44 7.56
N ASP A 149 4.21 -12.67 6.97
CA ASP A 149 2.88 -13.16 6.59
C ASP A 149 2.96 -14.27 5.54
N GLN A 150 3.88 -14.19 4.55
CA GLN A 150 4.07 -15.26 3.56
C GLN A 150 4.57 -16.56 4.20
N ARG A 151 5.49 -16.46 5.17
CA ARG A 151 5.99 -17.64 5.89
C ARG A 151 4.88 -18.31 6.70
N GLU A 152 4.08 -17.54 7.43
CA GLU A 152 2.97 -18.08 8.20
C GLU A 152 1.89 -18.71 7.30
N ARG A 153 1.57 -18.10 6.15
CA ARG A 153 0.67 -18.71 5.16
C ARG A 153 1.20 -20.02 4.60
N SER A 154 2.51 -20.10 4.35
CA SER A 154 3.14 -21.31 3.82
C SER A 154 3.05 -22.45 4.86
N LYS A 155 3.36 -22.16 6.13
CA LYS A 155 3.18 -23.11 7.23
C LYS A 155 1.73 -23.57 7.39
N ALA A 156 0.77 -22.65 7.28
CA ALA A 156 -0.65 -22.99 7.37
C ALA A 156 -1.09 -23.93 6.24
N LYS A 157 -0.65 -23.70 5.00
CA LYS A 157 -0.90 -24.59 3.86
C LYS A 157 -0.27 -25.97 4.05
N GLU A 158 0.94 -26.04 4.59
CA GLU A 158 1.60 -27.31 4.91
C GLU A 158 0.83 -28.09 5.98
N ALA A 159 0.32 -27.40 7.01
CA ALA A 159 -0.51 -28.01 8.05
C ALA A 159 -1.84 -28.53 7.49
N GLU A 160 -2.53 -27.73 6.66
CA GLU A 160 -3.76 -28.12 5.97
C GLU A 160 -3.55 -29.37 5.10
N ALA A 161 -2.49 -29.40 4.29
CA ALA A 161 -2.16 -30.55 3.45
C ALA A 161 -1.93 -31.83 4.28
N LYS A 162 -1.25 -31.73 5.43
CA LYS A 162 -1.05 -32.87 6.34
C LYS A 162 -2.38 -33.38 6.90
N LEU A 163 -3.25 -32.48 7.36
CA LEU A 163 -4.56 -32.85 7.90
C LEU A 163 -5.45 -33.51 6.84
N ASN A 164 -5.48 -32.98 5.62
CA ASN A 164 -6.25 -33.56 4.53
C ASN A 164 -5.73 -34.93 4.12
N ASN A 165 -4.40 -35.14 4.12
CA ASN A 165 -3.82 -36.46 3.84
C ASN A 165 -4.16 -37.48 4.93
N TRP A 166 -4.22 -37.06 6.20
CA TRP A 166 -4.67 -37.94 7.29
C TRP A 166 -6.14 -38.34 7.14
N ALA A 167 -7.01 -37.40 6.76
CA ALA A 167 -8.43 -37.65 6.53
C ALA A 167 -8.72 -38.58 5.32
N LEU A 168 -7.76 -38.74 4.41
CA LEU A 168 -7.86 -39.65 3.25
C LEU A 168 -7.21 -41.03 3.50
N SER A 169 -6.53 -41.19 4.63
CA SER A 169 -5.88 -42.45 5.03
C SER A 169 -6.69 -43.30 6.02
N GLU A 170 -7.90 -42.83 6.36
CA GLU A 170 -8.97 -43.58 7.05
C GLU A 170 -10.04 -44.01 6.04
#